data_AF-A0A5C6YWC7-F1
#
_entry.id   AF-A0A5C6YWC7-F1
#
_cell.length_a   1.000
_cell.length_b   1.000
_cell.length_c   1.000
_cell.angle_alpha   90.00
_cell.angle_beta   90.00
_cell.angle_gamma   90.00
#
_symmetry.space_group_name_H-M   'P 1'
#
loop_
_entity.id
_entity.type
_entity.pdbx_description
1 polymer ?
#
loop_
_entity_poly.entity_id
_entity_poly.type
_entity_poly.pdbx_seq_one_letter_code
_entity_poly.pdbx_strand_id
1 'polypeptide(L)'
;MNNKSTKSKSAPQATETVMGFQITWSKEINFYLIFLCAVAILSPFLHMLYLIEDKEGVFGFAYMSSFLFSISLPLMAISSGLILKFAKSIIIDDFKKTFGYISNSFLLVGFFFLIYTFAPMYDLSIYAYYAVLLALALALTAIANHVHKAVITTEQRLKTIISKLFDFIILETPRKHVSEEKQIDYVISYEKIINEIGDE
;
A
#
# COMPACT_ATOMS: atom_id res chain seq x y z
N MET A 1 -46.51 -39.00 7.88
CA MET A 1 -45.13 -39.25 8.36
C MET A 1 -44.19 -38.57 7.36
N ASN A 2 -43.68 -37.38 7.71
CA ASN A 2 -42.32 -37.10 8.24
C ASN A 2 -41.24 -37.22 7.14
N ASN A 3 -40.34 -36.27 6.88
CA ASN A 3 -40.01 -35.01 7.53
C ASN A 3 -39.18 -34.15 6.54
N LYS A 4 -39.43 -32.84 6.45
CA LYS A 4 -38.56 -31.87 5.77
C LYS A 4 -37.28 -31.72 6.58
N SER A 5 -36.11 -31.91 5.96
CA SER A 5 -34.82 -31.53 6.58
C SER A 5 -34.34 -30.20 5.99
N THR A 6 -34.76 -29.12 6.64
CA THR A 6 -34.05 -27.84 6.71
C THR A 6 -32.82 -27.99 7.62
N LYS A 7 -31.61 -27.71 7.12
CA LYS A 7 -30.43 -27.28 7.92
C LYS A 7 -29.60 -26.33 7.06
N SER A 8 -29.63 -25.02 7.34
CA SER A 8 -28.76 -24.28 8.29
C SER A 8 -27.62 -23.61 7.50
N LYS A 9 -27.79 -22.37 7.05
CA LYS A 9 -27.35 -21.12 7.73
C LYS A 9 -25.88 -21.13 8.17
N SER A 10 -25.12 -20.20 7.58
CA SER A 10 -23.88 -19.58 8.04
C SER A 10 -22.85 -20.49 8.70
N ALA A 11 -21.85 -20.89 7.93
CA ALA A 11 -20.54 -21.10 8.52
C ALA A 11 -20.05 -19.76 9.12
N PRO A 12 -19.56 -19.74 10.37
CA PRO A 12 -19.02 -18.53 10.97
C PRO A 12 -17.75 -18.11 10.23
N GLN A 13 -17.64 -16.82 9.89
CA GLN A 13 -16.45 -16.18 9.27
C GLN A 13 -15.13 -16.51 10.01
N ALA A 14 -15.20 -16.92 11.28
CA ALA A 14 -14.04 -17.39 12.05
C ALA A 14 -13.33 -18.61 11.44
N THR A 15 -14.03 -19.46 10.68
CA THR A 15 -13.40 -20.62 10.03
C THR A 15 -12.63 -20.24 8.76
N GLU A 16 -12.99 -19.16 8.08
CA GLU A 16 -12.23 -18.65 6.93
C GLU A 16 -10.95 -17.93 7.36
N THR A 17 -10.96 -17.21 8.49
CA THR A 17 -9.74 -16.54 8.98
C THR A 17 -8.67 -17.53 9.42
N VAL A 18 -9.05 -18.68 9.98
CA VAL A 18 -8.11 -19.74 10.40
C VAL A 18 -7.62 -20.56 9.20
N MET A 19 -8.49 -20.85 8.22
CA MET A 19 -8.06 -21.48 6.95
C MET A 19 -7.19 -20.53 6.10
N GLY A 20 -7.47 -19.23 6.10
CA GLY A 20 -6.66 -18.22 5.44
C GLY A 20 -5.25 -18.15 6.01
N PHE A 21 -5.07 -18.42 7.31
CA PHE A 21 -3.75 -18.48 7.96
C PHE A 21 -3.03 -19.82 7.72
N GLN A 22 -3.76 -20.93 7.57
CA GLN A 22 -3.18 -22.24 7.25
C GLN A 22 -2.79 -22.40 5.78
N ILE A 23 -3.49 -21.74 4.84
CA ILE A 23 -3.15 -21.78 3.41
C ILE A 23 -1.88 -20.96 3.10
N THR A 24 -1.50 -20.00 3.95
CA THR A 24 -0.25 -19.24 3.81
C THR A 24 1.00 -20.04 4.19
N TRP A 25 0.86 -21.11 4.98
CA TRP A 25 2.00 -21.90 5.46
C TRP A 25 2.33 -23.13 4.61
N SER A 26 1.50 -23.50 3.62
CA SER A 26 1.71 -24.69 2.79
C SER A 26 2.24 -24.39 1.38
N LYS A 27 3.14 -23.42 1.21
CA LYS A 27 3.80 -23.18 -0.09
C LYS A 27 5.30 -23.28 0.05
N GLU A 28 5.86 -24.13 -0.80
CA GLU A 28 7.29 -24.30 -1.04
C GLU A 28 8.02 -22.95 -1.00
N ILE A 29 9.18 -22.94 -0.36
CA ILE A 29 10.07 -21.78 -0.34
C ILE A 29 10.33 -21.36 -1.79
N ASN A 30 9.78 -20.20 -2.18
CA ASN A 30 9.99 -19.68 -3.52
C ASN A 30 11.40 -19.06 -3.59
N PHE A 31 12.39 -19.90 -3.94
CA PHE A 31 13.80 -19.53 -4.05
C PHE A 31 14.02 -18.29 -4.94
N TYR A 32 13.18 -18.09 -5.95
CA TYR A 32 13.23 -16.88 -6.79
C TYR A 32 12.92 -15.61 -6.00
N LEU A 33 11.93 -15.63 -5.12
CA LEU A 33 11.62 -14.46 -4.27
C LEU A 33 12.70 -14.21 -3.22
N ILE A 34 13.26 -15.27 -2.63
CA ILE A 34 14.39 -15.14 -1.72
C ILE A 34 15.58 -14.50 -2.43
N PHE A 35 15.89 -14.97 -3.64
CA PHE A 35 16.94 -14.40 -4.47
C PHE A 35 16.68 -12.92 -4.76
N LEU A 36 15.47 -12.55 -5.20
CA LEU A 36 15.11 -11.15 -5.44
C LEU A 36 15.21 -10.30 -4.17
N CYS A 37 14.82 -10.82 -3.00
CA CYS A 37 14.96 -10.12 -1.73
C CYS A 37 16.43 -9.91 -1.37
N ALA A 38 17.26 -10.95 -1.51
CA ALA A 38 18.70 -10.86 -1.27
C ALA A 38 19.33 -9.82 -2.19
N VAL A 39 19.01 -9.85 -3.48
CA VAL A 39 19.47 -8.86 -4.45
C VAL A 39 18.99 -7.46 -4.08
N ALA A 40 17.71 -7.26 -3.76
CA ALA A 40 17.18 -5.95 -3.40
C ALA A 40 17.88 -5.34 -2.18
N ILE A 41 18.20 -6.15 -1.16
CA ILE A 41 18.82 -5.69 0.08
C ILE A 41 20.34 -5.50 -0.09
N LEU A 42 21.02 -6.41 -0.78
CA LEU A 42 22.47 -6.39 -0.91
C LEU A 42 22.96 -5.48 -2.03
N SER A 43 22.13 -5.24 -3.05
CA SER A 43 22.49 -4.44 -4.22
C SER A 43 23.11 -3.07 -3.87
N PRO A 44 22.51 -2.24 -2.98
CA PRO A 44 23.08 -0.94 -2.61
C PRO A 44 24.53 -1.01 -2.08
N PHE A 45 24.94 -2.15 -1.54
CA PHE A 45 26.27 -2.38 -0.96
C PHE A 45 27.27 -2.97 -1.95
N LEU A 46 26.91 -3.24 -3.21
CA LEU A 46 27.81 -3.84 -4.20
C LEU A 46 29.11 -3.06 -4.38
N HIS A 47 29.04 -1.72 -4.31
CA HIS A 47 30.21 -0.85 -4.43
C HIS A 47 31.25 -1.06 -3.31
N MET A 48 30.82 -1.55 -2.13
CA MET A 48 31.71 -1.79 -0.98
C MET A 48 32.75 -2.89 -1.27
N LEU A 49 32.52 -3.75 -2.26
CA LEU A 49 33.47 -4.80 -2.67
C LEU A 49 34.79 -4.23 -3.19
N TYR A 50 34.79 -2.98 -3.66
CA TYR A 50 35.95 -2.30 -4.27
C TYR A 50 36.33 -1.02 -3.51
N LEU A 51 35.99 -0.93 -2.23
CA LEU A 51 36.22 0.29 -1.43
C LEU A 51 37.70 0.54 -1.09
N ILE A 52 38.49 -0.54 -0.93
CA ILE A 52 39.89 -0.48 -0.46
C ILE A 52 40.87 -0.65 -1.64
N GLU A 53 40.57 -1.55 -2.57
CA GLU A 53 41.37 -1.82 -3.76
C GLU A 53 40.50 -1.63 -5.01
N ASP A 54 40.26 -0.37 -5.36
CA ASP A 54 39.44 -0.04 -6.52
C ASP A 54 40.19 -0.34 -7.82
N LYS A 55 39.43 -0.79 -8.81
CA LYS A 55 39.96 -1.16 -10.14
C LYS A 55 39.46 -0.19 -11.18
N GLU A 56 40.10 -0.21 -12.33
CA GLU A 56 39.61 0.50 -13.51
C GLU A 56 38.16 0.10 -13.79
N GLY A 57 37.31 1.10 -14.00
CA GLY A 57 35.89 0.90 -14.27
C GLY A 57 35.63 0.41 -15.70
N VAL A 58 34.36 0.15 -15.98
CA VAL A 58 33.87 -0.30 -17.29
C VAL A 58 32.81 0.66 -17.80
N PHE A 59 32.48 0.60 -19.10
CA PHE A 59 31.39 1.39 -19.71
C PHE A 59 31.52 2.92 -19.49
N GLY A 60 32.76 3.43 -19.50
CA GLY A 60 33.02 4.88 -19.35
C GLY A 60 33.14 5.36 -17.90
N PHE A 61 32.99 4.47 -16.91
CA PHE A 61 33.29 4.80 -15.51
C PHE A 61 34.80 4.72 -15.25
N ALA A 62 35.34 5.72 -14.56
CA ALA A 62 36.75 5.73 -14.17
C ALA A 62 37.10 4.65 -13.13
N TYR A 63 36.14 4.33 -12.26
CA TYR A 63 36.31 3.42 -11.13
C TYR A 63 35.25 2.32 -11.11
N MET A 64 35.64 1.10 -10.77
CA MET A 64 34.73 -0.05 -10.67
C MET A 64 33.71 0.15 -9.55
N SER A 65 34.12 0.73 -8.43
CA SER A 65 33.21 1.12 -7.34
C SER A 65 32.07 2.04 -7.82
N SER A 66 32.38 3.00 -8.70
CA SER A 66 31.40 3.95 -9.26
C SER A 66 30.43 3.27 -10.22
N PHE A 67 30.91 2.34 -11.05
CA PHE A 67 30.06 1.51 -11.91
C PHE A 67 29.12 0.63 -11.07
N LEU A 68 29.64 -0.06 -10.05
CA LEU A 68 28.86 -0.91 -9.16
C LEU A 68 27.85 -0.12 -8.33
N PHE A 69 28.20 1.11 -7.93
CA PHE A 69 27.25 2.02 -7.32
C PHE A 69 26.15 2.41 -8.31
N SER A 70 26.50 2.76 -9.55
CA SER A 70 25.54 3.15 -10.58
C SER A 70 24.55 2.03 -10.92
N ILE A 71 25.01 0.78 -11.00
CA ILE A 71 24.13 -0.37 -11.30
C ILE A 71 23.31 -0.83 -10.08
N SER A 72 23.73 -0.48 -8.86
CA SER A 72 23.08 -0.94 -7.63
C SER A 72 21.64 -0.46 -7.46
N LEU A 73 21.39 0.82 -7.75
CA LEU A 73 20.06 1.41 -7.63
C LEU A 73 19.07 0.82 -8.65
N PRO A 74 19.43 0.68 -9.94
CA PRO A 74 18.66 -0.09 -10.92
C PRO A 74 18.31 -1.51 -10.45
N LEU A 75 19.30 -2.29 -9.97
CA LEU A 75 19.08 -3.68 -9.56
C LEU A 75 18.12 -3.78 -8.38
N MET A 76 18.26 -2.87 -7.41
CA MET A 76 17.35 -2.78 -6.27
C MET A 76 15.93 -2.47 -6.75
N ALA A 77 15.78 -1.43 -7.58
CA ALA A 77 14.47 -1.01 -8.07
C ALA A 77 13.76 -2.09 -8.90
N ILE A 78 14.50 -2.78 -9.78
CA ILE A 78 13.96 -3.91 -10.56
C ILE A 78 13.50 -5.04 -9.63
N SER A 79 14.35 -5.43 -8.68
CA SER A 79 14.05 -6.53 -7.75
C SER A 79 12.84 -6.22 -6.87
N SER A 80 12.78 -5.01 -6.30
CA SER A 80 11.61 -4.54 -5.54
C SER A 80 10.35 -4.48 -6.40
N GLY A 81 10.46 -4.02 -7.65
CA GLY A 81 9.36 -3.98 -8.61
C GLY A 81 8.80 -5.37 -8.92
N LEU A 82 9.67 -6.37 -9.11
CA LEU A 82 9.29 -7.76 -9.35
C LEU A 82 8.64 -8.41 -8.12
N ILE A 83 9.17 -8.16 -6.92
CA ILE A 83 8.56 -8.62 -5.65
C ILE A 83 7.16 -8.04 -5.49
N LEU A 84 6.98 -6.74 -5.73
CA LEU A 84 5.66 -6.10 -5.67
C LEU A 84 4.70 -6.64 -6.74
N LYS A 85 5.21 -7.00 -7.92
CA LYS A 85 4.43 -7.63 -8.99
C LYS A 85 3.94 -9.00 -8.58
N PHE A 86 4.77 -9.76 -7.87
CA PHE A 86 4.39 -11.03 -7.28
C PHE A 86 3.37 -10.82 -6.14
N ALA A 87 3.59 -9.86 -5.25
CA ALA A 87 2.68 -9.55 -4.15
C ALA A 87 1.27 -9.17 -4.64
N LYS A 88 1.16 -8.46 -5.77
CA LYS A 88 -0.12 -8.17 -6.44
C LYS A 88 -0.96 -9.43 -6.69
N SER A 89 -0.34 -10.57 -6.98
CA SER A 89 -1.07 -11.82 -7.25
C SER A 89 -1.72 -12.44 -6.01
N ILE A 90 -1.27 -12.06 -4.81
CA ILE A 90 -1.68 -12.65 -3.52
C ILE A 90 -2.58 -11.69 -2.73
N ILE A 91 -2.47 -10.38 -2.97
CA ILE A 91 -3.22 -9.34 -2.26
C ILE A 91 -4.71 -9.29 -2.66
N ILE A 92 -5.54 -8.79 -1.75
CA ILE A 92 -6.99 -8.52 -1.91
C ILE A 92 -7.24 -7.66 -3.17
N ASP A 93 -8.31 -7.95 -3.90
CA ASP A 93 -8.62 -7.36 -5.22
C ASP A 93 -8.58 -5.82 -5.26
N ASP A 94 -9.03 -5.16 -4.20
CA ASP A 94 -9.08 -3.69 -4.10
C ASP A 94 -7.70 -3.02 -4.25
N PHE A 95 -6.64 -3.68 -3.80
CA PHE A 95 -5.27 -3.12 -3.83
C PHE A 95 -4.46 -3.60 -5.03
N LYS A 96 -4.95 -4.56 -5.82
CA LYS A 96 -4.20 -5.13 -6.95
C LYS A 96 -3.80 -4.10 -7.99
N LYS A 97 -4.67 -3.13 -8.28
CA LYS A 97 -4.38 -2.06 -9.26
C LYS A 97 -3.26 -1.16 -8.75
N THR A 98 -3.37 -0.72 -7.50
CA THR A 98 -2.38 0.14 -6.84
C THR A 98 -1.00 -0.53 -6.78
N PHE A 99 -0.91 -1.77 -6.31
CA PHE A 99 0.35 -2.53 -6.31
C PHE A 99 0.89 -2.76 -7.73
N GLY A 100 0.01 -2.93 -8.72
CA GLY A 100 0.41 -3.01 -10.12
C GLY A 100 1.06 -1.72 -10.64
N TYR A 101 0.49 -0.56 -10.33
CA TYR A 101 1.09 0.72 -10.71
C TYR A 101 2.42 0.96 -9.99
N ILE A 102 2.48 0.74 -8.68
CA ILE A 102 3.72 0.89 -7.91
C ILE A 102 4.81 -0.03 -8.46
N SER A 103 4.50 -1.33 -8.66
CA SER A 103 5.42 -2.30 -9.25
C SER A 103 5.96 -1.85 -10.61
N ASN A 104 5.07 -1.43 -11.51
CA ASN A 104 5.49 -0.97 -12.84
C ASN A 104 6.33 0.32 -12.77
N SER A 105 6.05 1.23 -11.84
CA SER A 105 6.89 2.42 -11.61
C SER A 105 8.30 2.06 -11.16
N PHE A 106 8.45 1.12 -10.22
CA PHE A 106 9.76 0.60 -9.79
C PHE A 106 10.52 -0.05 -10.95
N LEU A 107 9.84 -0.88 -11.76
CA LEU A 107 10.44 -1.49 -12.94
C LEU A 107 10.87 -0.45 -13.98
N LEU A 108 10.02 0.55 -14.25
CA LEU A 108 10.33 1.63 -15.19
C LEU A 108 11.58 2.40 -14.76
N VAL A 109 11.62 2.85 -13.50
CA VAL A 109 12.75 3.57 -12.93
C VAL A 109 14.01 2.71 -12.98
N GLY A 110 13.89 1.44 -12.57
CA GLY A 110 15.00 0.50 -12.59
C GLY A 110 15.58 0.28 -14.00
N PHE A 111 14.75 -0.01 -15.00
CA PHE A 111 15.21 -0.18 -16.38
C PHE A 111 15.73 1.11 -17.01
N PHE A 112 15.12 2.26 -16.71
CA PHE A 112 15.59 3.56 -17.19
C PHE A 112 17.03 3.83 -16.72
N PHE A 113 17.30 3.71 -15.41
CA PHE A 113 18.64 3.92 -14.89
C PHE A 113 19.60 2.80 -15.30
N LEU A 114 19.13 1.57 -15.49
CA LEU A 114 19.95 0.49 -16.03
C LEU A 114 20.47 0.84 -17.44
N ILE A 115 19.59 1.32 -18.32
CA ILE A 115 19.98 1.77 -19.66
C ILE A 115 20.95 2.94 -19.55
N TYR A 116 20.69 3.90 -18.67
CA TYR A 116 21.60 5.04 -18.43
C TYR A 116 23.00 4.61 -17.96
N THR A 117 23.09 3.59 -17.11
CA THR A 117 24.38 3.04 -16.64
C THR A 117 25.18 2.39 -17.78
N PHE A 118 24.52 1.71 -18.72
CA PHE A 118 25.22 0.99 -19.81
C PHE A 118 25.39 1.80 -21.10
N ALA A 119 24.51 2.75 -21.33
CA ALA A 119 24.55 3.68 -22.43
C ALA A 119 24.60 5.08 -21.82
N PRO A 120 25.82 5.59 -21.48
CA PRO A 120 26.01 6.98 -21.13
C PRO A 120 25.73 7.81 -22.39
N MET A 121 24.45 7.99 -22.72
CA MET A 121 24.01 8.99 -23.66
C MET A 121 24.31 10.35 -23.03
N TYR A 122 24.75 11.27 -23.89
CA TYR A 122 24.98 12.69 -23.60
C TYR A 122 24.15 13.17 -22.41
N ASP A 123 24.85 13.67 -21.38
CA ASP A 123 24.24 14.30 -20.22
C ASP A 123 23.07 15.16 -20.68
N LEU A 124 21.87 14.85 -20.17
CA LEU A 124 20.73 15.75 -20.30
C LEU A 124 21.21 17.13 -19.85
N SER A 125 21.03 18.13 -20.69
CA SER A 125 21.44 19.50 -20.33
C SER A 125 20.89 19.83 -18.94
N ILE A 126 21.67 20.54 -18.13
CA ILE A 126 21.31 20.92 -16.76
C ILE A 126 19.88 21.51 -16.69
N TYR A 127 19.48 22.25 -17.72
CA TYR A 127 18.13 22.79 -17.88
C TYR A 127 17.04 21.72 -17.98
N ALA A 128 17.28 20.65 -18.75
CA ALA A 128 16.35 19.54 -18.88
C ALA A 128 16.20 18.77 -17.55
N TYR A 129 17.28 18.60 -16.80
CA TYR A 129 17.25 17.98 -15.48
C TYR A 129 16.36 18.76 -14.49
N TYR A 130 16.56 20.08 -14.40
CA TYR A 130 15.72 20.93 -13.54
C TYR A 130 14.27 21.04 -14.03
N ALA A 131 14.03 21.04 -15.35
CA ALA A 131 12.69 21.05 -15.90
C ALA A 131 11.91 19.77 -15.54
N VAL A 132 12.56 18.61 -15.60
CA VAL A 132 11.96 17.33 -15.19
C VAL A 132 11.69 17.32 -13.68
N LEU A 133 12.62 17.80 -12.85
CA LEU A 133 12.41 17.92 -11.40
C LEU A 133 11.23 18.84 -11.06
N LEU A 134 11.12 19.99 -11.72
CA LEU A 134 10.02 20.93 -11.53
C LEU A 134 8.69 20.29 -11.93
N ALA A 135 8.64 19.63 -13.09
CA ALA A 135 7.44 18.93 -13.56
C ALA A 135 7.03 17.81 -12.59
N LEU A 136 8.01 17.06 -12.07
CA LEU A 136 7.77 16.00 -11.10
C LEU A 136 7.24 16.55 -9.78
N ALA A 137 7.81 17.66 -9.29
CA ALA A 137 7.35 18.33 -8.08
C ALA A 137 5.89 18.80 -8.23
N LEU A 138 5.56 19.46 -9.33
CA LEU A 138 4.19 19.91 -9.62
C LEU A 138 3.21 18.74 -9.71
N ALA A 139 3.60 17.64 -10.38
CA ALA A 139 2.77 16.44 -10.47
C ALA A 139 2.53 15.80 -9.10
N LEU A 140 3.58 15.67 -8.27
CA LEU A 140 3.47 15.10 -6.92
C LEU A 140 2.62 15.98 -6.00
N THR A 141 2.77 17.30 -6.06
CA THR A 141 1.91 18.23 -5.30
C THR A 141 0.45 18.13 -5.73
N ALA A 142 0.17 18.02 -7.03
CA ALA A 142 -1.19 17.84 -7.53
C ALA A 142 -1.82 16.51 -7.05
N ILE A 143 -1.06 15.42 -7.10
CA ILE A 143 -1.48 14.10 -6.60
C ILE A 143 -1.72 14.18 -5.08
N ALA A 144 -0.81 14.75 -4.31
CA ALA A 144 -0.94 14.90 -2.87
C ALA A 144 -2.22 15.69 -2.50
N ASN A 145 -2.51 16.77 -3.22
CA ASN A 145 -3.75 17.53 -3.03
C ASN A 145 -5.01 16.71 -3.34
N HIS A 146 -4.99 15.88 -4.38
CA HIS A 146 -6.11 14.99 -4.68
C HIS A 146 -6.32 13.92 -3.59
N VAL A 147 -5.23 13.29 -3.14
CA VAL A 147 -5.28 12.30 -2.06
C VAL A 147 -5.78 12.94 -0.77
N HIS A 148 -5.29 14.12 -0.41
CA HIS A 148 -5.73 14.84 0.79
C HIS A 148 -7.22 15.16 0.76
N LYS A 149 -7.74 15.66 -0.39
CA LYS A 149 -9.18 15.88 -0.58
C LYS A 149 -10.00 14.59 -0.47
N ALA A 150 -9.51 13.48 -1.03
CA ALA A 150 -10.19 12.18 -0.93
C ALA A 150 -10.26 11.68 0.52
N VAL A 151 -9.18 11.86 1.30
CA VAL A 151 -9.15 11.51 2.73
C VAL A 151 -10.16 12.33 3.52
N ILE A 152 -10.16 13.67 3.38
CA ILE A 152 -11.13 14.55 4.05
C ILE A 152 -12.57 14.18 3.69
N THR A 153 -12.83 13.91 2.42
CA THR A 153 -14.18 13.53 1.95
C THR A 153 -14.63 12.21 2.58
N THR A 154 -13.71 11.26 2.73
CA THR A 154 -13.98 9.96 3.36
C THR A 154 -14.26 10.12 4.84
N GLU A 155 -13.49 10.96 5.53
CA GLU A 155 -13.70 11.30 6.94
C GLU A 155 -15.06 11.97 7.17
N GLN A 156 -15.41 12.97 6.35
CA GLN A 156 -16.71 13.64 6.42
C GLN A 156 -17.87 12.69 6.16
N ARG A 157 -17.72 11.77 5.20
CA ARG A 157 -18.72 10.75 4.91
C ARG A 157 -18.90 9.79 6.08
N LEU A 158 -17.80 9.40 6.72
CA LEU A 158 -17.83 8.55 7.92
C LEU A 158 -18.54 9.25 9.08
N LYS A 159 -18.19 10.51 9.38
CA LYS A 159 -18.87 11.34 10.38
C LYS A 159 -20.37 11.41 10.12
N THR A 160 -20.77 11.65 8.87
CA THR A 160 -22.19 11.70 8.48
C THR A 160 -22.92 10.37 8.70
N ILE A 161 -22.28 9.24 8.40
CA ILE A 161 -22.88 7.91 8.62
C ILE A 161 -23.05 7.65 10.12
N ILE A 162 -22.04 8.00 10.92
CA ILE A 162 -22.08 7.86 12.39
C ILE A 162 -23.21 8.73 12.96
N SER A 163 -23.32 10.01 12.58
CA SER A 163 -24.41 10.89 13.03
C SER A 163 -25.78 10.32 12.68
N LYS A 164 -25.99 9.84 11.44
CA LYS A 164 -27.25 9.20 11.03
C LYS A 164 -27.57 7.95 11.83
N LEU A 165 -26.55 7.16 12.20
CA LEU A 165 -26.72 5.98 13.03
C LEU A 165 -27.18 6.37 14.45
N PHE A 166 -26.57 7.40 15.04
CA PHE A 166 -26.99 7.93 16.34
C PHE A 166 -28.41 8.51 16.29
N ASP A 167 -28.74 9.30 15.27
CA ASP A 167 -30.10 9.83 15.07
C ASP A 167 -31.14 8.69 15.01
N PHE A 168 -30.83 7.61 14.29
CA PHE A 168 -31.70 6.43 14.22
C PHE A 168 -31.86 5.72 15.57
N ILE A 169 -30.77 5.57 16.33
CA ILE A 169 -30.81 4.95 17.66
C ILE A 169 -31.65 5.80 18.64
N ILE A 170 -31.47 7.11 18.64
CA ILE A 170 -32.09 7.99 19.63
C ILE A 170 -33.54 8.31 19.27
N LEU A 171 -33.85 8.56 18.00
CA LEU A 171 -35.16 9.08 17.60
C LEU A 171 -36.10 7.97 17.11
N GLU A 172 -35.57 6.93 16.48
CA GLU A 172 -36.39 5.95 15.76
C GLU A 172 -36.53 4.61 16.50
N THR A 173 -35.50 4.20 17.23
CA THR A 173 -35.51 2.97 18.04
C THR A 173 -36.49 3.01 19.22
N PRO A 174 -36.56 4.07 20.06
CA PRO A 174 -37.47 4.10 21.20
C PRO A 174 -38.94 4.08 20.79
N ARG A 175 -39.30 4.71 19.66
CA ARG A 175 -40.67 4.72 19.13
C ARG A 175 -41.22 3.34 18.79
N LYS A 176 -40.35 2.35 18.55
CA LYS A 176 -40.73 1.04 18.01
C LYS A 176 -40.42 -0.13 18.95
N HIS A 177 -39.48 0.06 19.90
CA HIS A 177 -38.99 -1.03 20.75
C HIS A 177 -38.93 -0.68 22.25
N VAL A 178 -39.25 0.56 22.66
CA VAL A 178 -39.24 0.99 24.06
C VAL A 178 -40.65 1.40 24.48
N SER A 179 -41.11 0.88 25.62
CA SER A 179 -42.38 1.26 26.25
C SER A 179 -42.45 2.76 26.50
N GLU A 180 -43.59 3.40 26.21
CA GLU A 180 -43.76 4.87 26.28
C GLU A 180 -43.25 5.50 27.58
N GLU A 181 -43.47 4.84 28.72
CA GLU A 181 -43.01 5.30 30.04
C GLU A 181 -41.48 5.42 30.19
N LYS A 182 -40.70 4.68 29.39
CA LYS A 182 -39.22 4.63 29.47
C LYS A 182 -38.53 5.37 28.33
N GLN A 183 -39.28 5.95 27.40
CA GLN A 183 -38.70 6.62 26.23
C GLN A 183 -37.93 7.89 26.62
N ILE A 184 -38.39 8.61 27.63
CA ILE A 184 -37.76 9.85 28.12
C ILE A 184 -36.39 9.53 28.75
N ASP A 185 -36.33 8.54 29.65
CA ASP A 185 -35.06 8.12 30.28
C ASP A 185 -34.06 7.55 29.27
N TYR A 186 -34.55 6.87 28.23
CA TYR A 186 -33.72 6.35 27.15
C TYR A 186 -33.02 7.50 26.39
N VAL A 187 -33.76 8.54 26.00
CA VAL A 187 -33.20 9.70 25.27
C VAL A 187 -32.18 10.45 26.13
N ILE A 188 -32.51 10.72 27.40
CA ILE A 188 -31.64 11.45 28.33
C ILE A 188 -30.31 10.70 28.57
N SER A 189 -30.35 9.37 28.69
CA SER A 189 -29.14 8.57 28.90
C SER A 189 -28.18 8.59 27.72
N TYR A 190 -28.69 8.61 26.49
CA TYR A 190 -27.86 8.66 25.28
C TYR A 190 -27.36 10.07 24.96
N GLU A 191 -28.14 11.12 25.25
CA GLU A 191 -27.70 12.51 25.10
C GLU A 191 -26.50 12.82 25.99
N LYS A 192 -26.47 12.27 27.22
CA LYS A 192 -25.31 12.37 28.11
C LYS A 192 -24.04 11.72 27.52
N ILE A 193 -24.17 10.52 26.93
CA ILE A 193 -23.04 9.79 26.32
C ILE A 193 -22.49 10.55 25.10
N ILE A 194 -23.35 11.20 24.31
CA ILE A 194 -22.93 11.96 23.12
C ILE A 194 -22.16 13.22 23.52
N ASN A 195 -22.61 13.92 24.55
CA ASN A 195 -21.91 15.10 25.05
C ASN A 195 -20.54 14.75 25.65
N GLU A 196 -20.41 13.58 26.30
CA GLU A 196 -19.10 13.09 26.77
C GLU A 196 -18.14 12.72 25.63
N ILE A 197 -18.65 12.31 24.46
CA ILE A 197 -17.83 11.93 23.29
C ILE A 197 -17.49 13.15 22.40
N GLY A 198 -18.34 14.19 22.39
CA GLY A 198 -18.19 15.37 21.53
C GLY A 198 -17.21 16.43 22.03
N ASP A 199 -16.77 16.33 23.29
CA ASP A 199 -15.85 17.29 23.95
C ASP A 199 -14.34 16.88 23.85
N GLU A 200 -14.00 15.80 23.15
CA GLU A 200 -12.61 15.40 22.77
C GLU A 200 -12.27 15.74 21.31
#